data_AF-E3N5U1-F1
#
_entry.id   AF-E3N5U1-F1
#
_cell.length_a   1.000
_cell.length_b   1.000
_cell.length_c   1.000
_cell.angle_alpha   90.00
_cell.angle_beta   90.00
_cell.angle_gamma   90.00
#
_symmetry.space_group_name_H-M   'P 1'
#
loop_
_entity.id
_entity.type
_entity.pdbx_description
1 polymer ?
#
loop_
_entity_poly.entity_id
_entity_poly.type
_entity_poly.pdbx_seq_one_letter_code
_entity_poly.pdbx_strand_id
1 'polypeptide(L)'
;MGQSQSSRRTKAEEEQLKLENTTQVTLPKTTGPVPKPGPKFKIPRPLKEMMEAPAGRLPVAPTDDYVFLKYSKAASDICEAVQKFVVTFNEIKARYEDGKSINNNMLLFRIGLDEVIRHYDTFLRESAYKVDHLVQYRKDMACKGFKDVLFLKFCYENLLDDRAPQFDEVKKMIDKQIVYSTDLLDHVVKSFDRQNRLRYIK
;
A
#
# COMPACT_ATOMS: atom_id res chain seq x y z
N MET A 1 -37.35 -71.50 -35.05
CA MET A 1 -36.49 -71.00 -36.14
C MET A 1 -35.40 -70.12 -35.53
N GLY A 2 -34.12 -70.37 -35.88
CA GLY A 2 -32.92 -69.54 -35.61
C GLY A 2 -32.53 -69.39 -34.14
N GLN A 3 -31.58 -70.18 -33.58
CA GLN A 3 -30.12 -69.99 -33.64
C GLN A 3 -29.66 -68.53 -33.40
N SER A 4 -28.98 -68.26 -32.28
CA SER A 4 -27.51 -68.22 -32.26
C SER A 4 -26.89 -67.71 -30.95
N GLN A 5 -26.00 -68.55 -30.41
CA GLN A 5 -24.68 -68.28 -29.80
C GLN A 5 -24.62 -67.31 -28.60
N SER A 6 -24.37 -67.82 -27.38
CA SER A 6 -23.07 -68.28 -26.84
C SER A 6 -22.06 -67.16 -26.63
N SER A 7 -21.84 -66.80 -25.38
CA SER A 7 -20.48 -66.52 -24.87
C SER A 7 -20.42 -66.76 -23.37
N ARG A 8 -19.85 -67.92 -23.01
CA ARG A 8 -19.22 -68.14 -21.70
C ARG A 8 -18.02 -67.21 -21.63
N ARG A 9 -18.06 -66.21 -20.74
CA ARG A 9 -16.84 -65.54 -20.28
C ARG A 9 -16.34 -66.22 -19.01
N THR A 10 -15.07 -66.57 -19.01
CA THR A 10 -14.36 -67.17 -17.88
C THR A 10 -14.02 -66.08 -16.85
N LYS A 11 -13.84 -66.48 -15.58
CA LYS A 11 -13.47 -65.58 -14.46
C LYS A 11 -12.23 -64.69 -14.72
N ALA A 12 -11.42 -64.99 -15.72
CA ALA A 12 -10.26 -64.19 -16.13
C ALA A 12 -10.64 -62.94 -16.97
N GLU A 13 -11.77 -62.91 -17.66
CA GLU A 13 -12.23 -61.71 -18.41
C GLU A 13 -12.94 -60.69 -17.50
N GLU A 14 -13.49 -61.13 -16.37
CA GLU A 14 -14.15 -60.25 -15.39
C GLU A 14 -13.12 -59.49 -14.52
N GLU A 15 -11.91 -60.06 -14.33
CA GLU A 15 -10.80 -59.40 -13.63
C GLU A 15 -10.05 -58.38 -14.51
N GLN A 16 -10.01 -58.57 -15.84
CA GLN A 16 -9.48 -57.53 -16.75
C GLN A 16 -10.45 -56.34 -16.90
N LEU A 17 -11.77 -56.58 -16.86
CA LEU A 17 -12.76 -55.48 -16.89
C LEU A 17 -12.78 -54.64 -15.60
N LYS A 18 -12.26 -55.16 -14.48
CA LYS A 18 -12.05 -54.40 -13.24
C LYS A 18 -10.74 -53.61 -13.23
N LEU A 19 -9.75 -54.00 -14.05
CA LEU A 19 -8.50 -53.24 -14.19
C LEU A 19 -8.57 -52.11 -15.22
N GLU A 20 -9.41 -52.20 -16.26
CA GLU A 20 -9.49 -51.15 -17.30
C GLU A 20 -10.43 -49.97 -17.00
N ASN A 21 -11.29 -50.05 -15.96
CA ASN A 21 -12.12 -48.91 -15.55
C ASN A 21 -11.49 -48.04 -14.44
N THR A 22 -10.22 -48.31 -14.07
CA THR A 22 -9.44 -47.45 -13.16
C THR A 22 -8.51 -46.54 -13.97
N THR A 23 -9.07 -45.69 -14.81
CA THR A 23 -8.35 -44.50 -15.31
C THR A 23 -9.33 -43.36 -15.56
N GLN A 24 -10.03 -42.91 -14.51
CA GLN A 24 -10.37 -41.50 -14.46
C GLN A 24 -9.11 -40.76 -13.99
N VAL A 25 -8.50 -40.07 -14.95
CA VAL A 25 -7.48 -39.06 -14.75
C VAL A 25 -8.00 -38.09 -13.69
N THR A 26 -7.59 -38.31 -12.44
CA THR A 26 -7.63 -37.26 -11.44
C THR A 26 -6.54 -36.30 -11.87
N LEU A 27 -6.94 -35.20 -12.52
CA LEU A 27 -6.06 -34.05 -12.72
C LEU A 27 -5.40 -33.80 -11.35
N PRO A 28 -4.07 -33.76 -11.24
CA PRO A 28 -3.47 -33.32 -9.99
C PRO A 28 -4.08 -31.95 -9.71
N LYS A 29 -4.83 -31.83 -8.61
CA LYS A 29 -5.12 -30.54 -8.01
C LYS A 29 -3.75 -29.93 -7.82
N THR A 30 -3.38 -29.05 -8.75
CA THR A 30 -2.24 -28.20 -8.58
C THR A 30 -2.59 -27.44 -7.32
N THR A 31 -1.99 -27.85 -6.20
CA THR A 31 -1.79 -26.97 -5.06
C THR A 31 -0.88 -25.88 -5.60
N GLY A 32 -1.47 -24.97 -6.37
CA GLY A 32 -0.92 -23.65 -6.56
C GLY A 32 -0.64 -23.12 -5.15
N PRO A 33 0.44 -22.33 -4.98
CA PRO A 33 0.76 -21.79 -3.68
C PRO A 33 -0.51 -21.19 -3.10
N VAL A 34 -1.00 -21.77 -2.00
CA VAL A 34 -2.05 -21.15 -1.19
C VAL A 34 -1.55 -19.71 -1.03
N PRO A 35 -2.29 -18.69 -1.51
CA PRO A 35 -1.85 -17.33 -1.30
C PRO A 35 -1.79 -17.21 0.21
N LYS A 36 -0.55 -17.16 0.74
CA LYS A 36 -0.32 -16.95 2.17
C LYS A 36 -1.21 -15.77 2.51
N PRO A 37 -2.12 -15.89 3.49
CA PRO A 37 -2.90 -14.74 3.92
C PRO A 37 -1.86 -13.65 4.19
N GLY A 38 -1.86 -12.62 3.34
CA GLY A 38 -0.93 -11.51 3.51
C GLY A 38 -1.05 -11.06 4.97
N PRO A 39 0.05 -10.68 5.62
CA PRO A 39 -0.01 -10.26 7.01
C PRO A 39 -1.17 -9.26 7.18
N LYS A 40 -2.17 -9.62 7.98
CA LYS A 40 -3.36 -8.78 8.18
C LYS A 40 -2.95 -7.62 9.08
N PHE A 41 -2.23 -6.66 8.53
CA PHE A 41 -1.94 -5.40 9.20
C PHE A 41 -3.27 -4.70 9.50
N LYS A 42 -3.57 -4.50 10.79
CA LYS A 42 -4.80 -3.87 11.25
C LYS A 42 -4.55 -2.37 11.44
N ILE A 43 -5.29 -1.56 10.68
CA ILE A 43 -5.30 -0.11 10.88
C ILE A 43 -6.07 0.18 12.19
N PRO A 44 -5.50 0.99 13.11
CA PRO A 44 -6.20 1.45 14.31
C PRO A 44 -7.57 2.06 13.99
N ARG A 45 -8.57 1.75 14.81
CA ARG A 45 -9.96 2.20 14.60
C ARG A 45 -10.10 3.72 14.38
N PRO A 46 -9.47 4.60 15.17
CA PRO A 46 -9.58 6.05 14.95
C PRO A 46 -9.06 6.49 13.57
N LEU A 47 -7.98 5.86 13.08
CA LEU A 47 -7.43 6.15 11.76
C LEU A 47 -8.35 5.66 10.65
N LYS A 48 -8.94 4.46 10.83
CA LYS A 48 -9.91 3.92 9.88
C LYS A 48 -11.13 4.84 9.74
N GLU A 49 -11.71 5.27 10.85
CA GLU A 49 -12.85 6.21 10.87
C GLU A 49 -12.50 7.53 10.19
N MET A 50 -11.30 8.06 10.46
CA MET A 50 -10.82 9.28 9.80
C MET A 50 -10.70 9.12 8.29
N MET A 51 -10.20 7.98 7.80
CA MET A 51 -10.03 7.71 6.38
C MET A 51 -11.37 7.52 5.66
N GLU A 52 -12.37 6.94 6.33
CA GLU A 52 -13.70 6.66 5.79
C GLU A 52 -14.64 7.89 5.82
N ALA A 53 -14.43 8.81 6.76
CA ALA A 53 -15.25 10.02 6.85
C ALA A 53 -15.14 10.87 5.56
N PRO A 54 -16.21 11.53 5.10
CA PRO A 54 -16.10 12.49 4.00
C PRO A 54 -15.15 13.65 4.32
N ALA A 55 -14.44 14.11 3.29
CA ALA A 55 -13.67 15.34 3.31
C ALA A 55 -14.60 16.56 3.21
N GLY A 56 -14.10 17.75 3.57
CA GLY A 56 -14.86 19.00 3.39
C GLY A 56 -16.15 19.12 4.20
N ARG A 57 -16.25 18.40 5.31
CA ARG A 57 -17.41 18.44 6.24
C ARG A 57 -17.47 19.71 7.09
N LEU A 58 -16.32 20.35 7.31
CA LEU A 58 -16.23 21.60 8.05
C LEU A 58 -16.20 22.79 7.07
N PRO A 59 -17.10 23.77 7.20
CA PRO A 59 -17.07 24.95 6.35
C PRO A 59 -15.83 25.80 6.64
N VAL A 60 -15.34 26.50 5.62
CA VAL A 60 -14.24 27.47 5.73
C VAL A 60 -14.82 28.85 5.44
N ALA A 61 -14.50 29.83 6.27
CA ALA A 61 -14.91 31.20 6.01
C ALA A 61 -14.21 31.70 4.73
N PRO A 62 -14.90 32.45 3.84
CA PRO A 62 -14.30 32.91 2.59
C PRO A 62 -13.02 33.75 2.73
N THR A 63 -12.82 34.36 3.90
CA THR A 63 -11.67 35.21 4.25
C THR A 63 -10.58 34.46 5.03
N ASP A 64 -10.81 33.21 5.38
CA ASP A 64 -9.89 32.41 6.19
C ASP A 64 -8.94 31.61 5.29
N ASP A 65 -7.88 32.28 4.85
CA ASP A 65 -6.80 31.66 4.07
C ASP A 65 -5.89 30.77 4.94
N TYR A 66 -5.99 30.85 6.27
CA TYR A 66 -5.14 30.09 7.19
C TYR A 66 -5.42 28.59 7.12
N VAL A 67 -6.69 28.19 6.94
CA VAL A 67 -7.06 26.79 6.73
C VAL A 67 -6.43 26.24 5.45
N PHE A 68 -6.43 27.02 4.39
CA PHE A 68 -5.80 26.62 3.13
C PHE A 68 -4.27 26.51 3.27
N LEU A 69 -3.63 27.46 3.97
CA LEU A 69 -2.20 27.44 4.23
C LEU A 69 -1.79 26.20 5.04
N LYS A 70 -2.55 25.86 6.09
CA LYS A 70 -2.35 24.63 6.87
C LYS A 70 -2.46 23.38 6.03
N TYR A 71 -3.51 23.30 5.22
CA TYR A 71 -3.76 22.17 4.34
C TYR A 71 -2.62 21.99 3.33
N SER A 72 -2.14 23.09 2.75
CA SER A 72 -1.03 23.07 1.79
C SER A 72 0.30 22.73 2.43
N LYS A 73 0.56 23.29 3.61
CA LYS A 73 1.72 22.94 4.41
C LYS A 73 1.72 21.46 4.77
N ALA A 74 0.58 20.89 5.16
CA ALA A 74 0.49 19.47 5.50
C ALA A 74 0.87 18.57 4.32
N ALA A 75 0.54 18.94 3.07
CA ALA A 75 0.99 18.20 1.89
C ALA A 75 2.51 18.36 1.65
N SER A 76 3.03 19.58 1.81
CA SER A 76 4.48 19.85 1.69
C SER A 76 5.28 19.04 2.71
N ASP A 77 4.82 19.04 3.96
CA ASP A 77 5.49 18.35 5.06
C ASP A 77 5.58 16.82 4.82
N ILE A 78 4.59 16.21 4.16
CA ILE A 78 4.68 14.80 3.75
C ILE A 78 5.84 14.61 2.76
N CYS A 79 5.93 15.46 1.74
CA CYS A 79 6.98 15.38 0.71
C CYS A 79 8.38 15.57 1.33
N GLU A 80 8.54 16.58 2.19
CA GLU A 80 9.79 16.85 2.89
C GLU A 80 10.19 15.68 3.81
N ALA A 81 9.25 15.09 4.55
CA ALA A 81 9.50 13.93 5.39
C ALA A 81 9.92 12.71 4.56
N VAL A 82 9.26 12.45 3.43
CA VAL A 82 9.64 11.36 2.52
C VAL A 82 11.05 11.56 1.95
N GLN A 83 11.43 12.79 1.58
CA GLN A 83 12.78 13.09 1.10
C GLN A 83 13.84 12.80 2.18
N LYS A 84 13.62 13.23 3.43
CA LYS A 84 14.53 12.90 4.55
C LYS A 84 14.61 11.40 4.80
N PHE A 85 13.48 10.71 4.66
CA PHE A 85 13.40 9.26 4.80
C PHE A 85 14.21 8.52 3.73
N VAL A 86 14.20 9.00 2.47
CA VAL A 86 15.04 8.49 1.38
C VAL A 86 16.53 8.63 1.71
N VAL A 87 16.95 9.78 2.22
CA VAL A 87 18.35 10.02 2.63
C VAL A 87 18.77 9.00 3.69
N THR A 88 17.95 8.83 4.72
CA THR A 88 18.20 7.87 5.81
C THR A 88 18.31 6.43 5.28
N PHE A 89 17.44 6.04 4.34
CA PHE A 89 17.50 4.72 3.71
C PHE A 89 18.80 4.49 2.92
N ASN A 90 19.22 5.48 2.14
CA ASN A 90 20.47 5.39 1.37
C ASN A 90 21.70 5.29 2.28
N GLU A 91 21.69 5.98 3.43
CA GLU A 91 22.74 5.85 4.44
C GLU A 91 22.80 4.45 5.05
N ILE A 92 21.65 3.82 5.34
CA ILE A 92 21.60 2.41 5.78
C ILE A 92 22.25 1.51 4.75
N LYS A 93 21.83 1.63 3.48
CA LYS A 93 22.34 0.80 2.39
C LYS A 93 23.85 0.95 2.23
N ALA A 94 24.35 2.18 2.18
CA ALA A 94 25.78 2.46 2.07
C ALA A 94 26.58 1.89 3.26
N ARG A 95 26.06 1.99 4.49
CA ARG A 95 26.73 1.41 5.66
C ARG A 95 26.80 -0.12 5.60
N TYR A 96 25.72 -0.76 5.17
CA TYR A 96 25.71 -2.21 4.99
C TYR A 96 26.72 -2.65 3.92
N GLU A 97 26.78 -1.96 2.79
CA GLU A 97 27.75 -2.21 1.71
C GLU A 97 29.21 -2.00 2.17
N ASP A 98 29.44 -1.06 3.08
CA ASP A 98 30.73 -0.84 3.76
C ASP A 98 31.06 -1.91 4.83
N GLY A 99 30.18 -2.88 5.08
CA GLY A 99 30.34 -3.87 6.15
C GLY A 99 30.18 -3.30 7.57
N LYS A 100 29.59 -2.11 7.71
CA LYS A 100 29.34 -1.45 8.99
C LYS A 100 27.96 -1.84 9.53
N SER A 101 27.82 -1.84 10.86
CA SER A 101 26.52 -2.06 11.49
C SER A 101 25.52 -0.95 11.12
N ILE A 102 24.28 -1.35 10.85
CA ILE A 102 23.17 -0.46 10.50
C ILE A 102 22.24 -0.14 11.67
N ASN A 103 22.46 -0.72 12.86
CA ASN A 103 21.57 -0.60 14.03
C ASN A 103 21.19 0.84 14.40
N ASN A 104 22.16 1.76 14.44
CA ASN A 104 21.88 3.16 14.76
C ASN A 104 21.02 3.84 13.68
N ASN A 105 21.24 3.50 12.42
CA ASN A 105 20.47 4.05 11.32
C ASN A 105 19.07 3.41 11.23
N MET A 106 18.90 2.16 11.68
CA MET A 106 17.58 1.54 11.83
C MET A 106 16.68 2.32 12.80
N LEU A 107 17.25 2.86 13.88
CA LEU A 107 16.52 3.77 14.77
C LEU A 107 16.10 5.05 14.04
N LEU A 108 17.01 5.68 13.29
CA LEU A 108 16.69 6.88 12.50
C LEU A 108 15.63 6.61 11.44
N PHE A 109 15.70 5.45 10.80
CA PHE A 109 14.72 5.01 9.81
C PHE A 109 13.34 4.85 10.42
N ARG A 110 13.24 4.23 11.60
CA ARG A 110 11.99 4.16 12.35
C ARG A 110 11.43 5.54 12.67
N ILE A 111 12.27 6.46 13.14
CA ILE A 111 11.87 7.84 13.46
C ILE A 111 11.35 8.55 12.20
N GLY A 112 12.06 8.46 11.07
CA GLY A 112 11.64 9.06 9.81
C GLY A 112 10.32 8.47 9.30
N LEU A 113 10.12 7.16 9.45
CA LEU A 113 8.87 6.50 9.08
C LEU A 113 7.69 6.96 9.94
N ASP A 114 7.90 7.10 11.25
CA ASP A 114 6.91 7.64 12.18
C ASP A 114 6.58 9.12 11.87
N GLU A 115 7.56 9.90 11.41
CA GLU A 115 7.37 11.27 10.97
C GLU A 115 6.47 11.35 9.71
N VAL A 116 6.74 10.53 8.68
CA VAL A 116 5.89 10.45 7.48
C VAL A 116 4.45 10.08 7.85
N ILE A 117 4.27 9.08 8.72
CA ILE A 117 2.96 8.67 9.24
C ILE A 117 2.22 9.81 9.93
N ARG A 118 2.91 10.58 10.78
CA ARG A 118 2.34 11.73 11.47
C ARG A 118 1.89 12.82 10.49
N HIS A 119 2.64 13.05 9.42
CA HIS A 119 2.28 14.04 8.41
C HIS A 119 1.08 13.61 7.56
N TYR A 120 0.97 12.32 7.21
CA TYR A 120 -0.25 11.78 6.62
C TYR A 120 -1.47 11.93 7.54
N ASP A 121 -1.34 11.59 8.83
CA ASP A 121 -2.42 11.79 9.81
C ASP A 121 -2.85 13.27 9.88
N THR A 122 -1.88 14.19 9.93
CA THR A 122 -2.14 15.63 9.93
C THR A 122 -2.91 16.06 8.69
N PHE A 123 -2.46 15.66 7.49
CA PHE A 123 -3.14 16.01 6.24
C PHE A 123 -4.57 15.47 6.18
N LEU A 124 -4.81 14.24 6.65
CA LEU A 124 -6.14 13.65 6.69
C LEU A 124 -7.09 14.35 7.67
N ARG A 125 -6.56 14.92 8.76
CA ARG A 125 -7.32 15.79 9.67
C ARG A 125 -7.68 17.12 8.99
N GLU A 126 -6.71 17.75 8.34
CA GLU A 126 -6.94 19.02 7.62
C GLU A 126 -7.90 18.84 6.43
N SER A 127 -7.99 17.62 5.86
CA SER A 127 -8.98 17.27 4.84
C SER A 127 -10.43 17.32 5.33
N ALA A 128 -10.67 17.49 6.64
CA ALA A 128 -12.00 17.75 7.16
C ALA A 128 -12.59 19.08 6.68
N TYR A 129 -11.75 20.06 6.36
CA TYR A 129 -12.17 21.40 5.95
C TYR A 129 -12.44 21.49 4.45
N LYS A 130 -13.48 22.25 4.08
CA LYS A 130 -13.89 22.45 2.69
C LYS A 130 -13.05 23.53 2.01
N VAL A 131 -11.78 23.22 1.77
CA VAL A 131 -10.83 24.12 1.09
C VAL A 131 -11.21 24.37 -0.38
N ASP A 132 -11.78 23.35 -1.05
CA ASP A 132 -12.35 23.42 -2.39
C ASP A 132 -13.20 22.17 -2.71
N HIS A 133 -13.56 21.96 -3.98
CA HIS A 133 -14.30 20.81 -4.48
C HIS A 133 -13.44 19.55 -4.72
N LEU A 134 -12.11 19.67 -4.66
CA LEU A 134 -11.15 18.60 -4.93
C LEU A 134 -10.56 17.98 -3.66
N VAL A 135 -10.94 18.48 -2.47
CA VAL A 135 -10.44 17.99 -1.18
C VAL A 135 -10.67 16.49 -0.99
N GLN A 136 -11.80 15.92 -1.43
CA GLN A 136 -12.05 14.49 -1.34
C GLN A 136 -11.07 13.69 -2.20
N TYR A 137 -10.84 14.13 -3.44
CA TYR A 137 -9.90 13.46 -4.35
C TYR A 137 -8.50 13.38 -3.75
N ARG A 138 -8.01 14.49 -3.18
CA ARG A 138 -6.70 14.52 -2.51
C ARG A 138 -6.65 13.71 -1.22
N LYS A 139 -7.75 13.68 -0.47
CA LYS A 139 -7.88 12.77 0.67
C LYS A 139 -7.75 11.31 0.24
N ASP A 140 -8.37 10.92 -0.86
CA ASP A 140 -8.31 9.55 -1.37
C ASP A 140 -6.88 9.17 -1.80
N MET A 141 -6.15 10.11 -2.41
CA MET A 141 -4.71 9.94 -2.71
C MET A 141 -3.90 9.75 -1.43
N ALA A 142 -4.08 10.64 -0.44
CA ALA A 142 -3.40 10.55 0.84
C ALA A 142 -3.72 9.25 1.58
N CYS A 143 -4.97 8.78 1.53
CA CYS A 143 -5.38 7.50 2.10
C CYS A 143 -4.65 6.31 1.47
N LYS A 144 -4.37 6.31 0.17
CA LYS A 144 -3.57 5.26 -0.48
C LYS A 144 -2.14 5.27 0.03
N GLY A 145 -1.47 6.42 -0.02
CA GLY A 145 -0.11 6.58 0.51
C GLY A 145 0.00 6.18 1.98
N PHE A 146 -0.99 6.58 2.78
CA PHE A 146 -1.01 6.28 4.20
C PHE A 146 -1.14 4.78 4.52
N LYS A 147 -1.94 4.02 3.74
CA LYS A 147 -2.01 2.55 3.90
C LYS A 147 -0.67 1.89 3.59
N ASP A 148 -0.02 2.34 2.51
CA ASP A 148 1.24 1.76 2.06
C ASP A 148 2.39 2.06 3.04
N VAL A 149 2.45 3.26 3.62
CA VAL A 149 3.48 3.59 4.64
C VAL A 149 3.23 2.86 5.96
N LEU A 150 1.96 2.66 6.34
CA LEU A 150 1.63 1.84 7.50
C LEU A 150 2.00 0.37 7.29
N PHE A 151 1.83 -0.14 6.06
CA PHE A 151 2.31 -1.46 5.68
C PHE A 151 3.85 -1.55 5.71
N LEU A 152 4.56 -0.53 5.23
CA LEU A 152 6.02 -0.43 5.39
C LEU A 152 6.42 -0.48 6.87
N LYS A 153 5.75 0.27 7.74
CA LYS A 153 6.00 0.24 9.19
C LYS A 153 5.78 -1.14 9.80
N PHE A 154 4.87 -1.93 9.25
CA PHE A 154 4.64 -3.28 9.71
C PHE A 154 5.75 -4.26 9.31
N CYS A 155 6.38 -4.08 8.14
CA CYS A 155 7.32 -5.08 7.61
C CYS A 155 8.80 -4.66 7.62
N TYR A 156 9.15 -3.40 7.82
CA TYR A 156 10.52 -2.91 7.60
C TYR A 156 11.58 -3.61 8.45
N GLU A 157 11.30 -3.94 9.72
CA GLU A 157 12.25 -4.63 10.60
C GLU A 157 12.63 -6.01 10.07
N ASN A 158 11.67 -6.72 9.48
CA ASN A 158 11.92 -8.02 8.85
C ASN A 158 12.62 -7.88 7.50
N LEU A 159 12.32 -6.81 6.76
CA LEU A 159 12.94 -6.56 5.45
C LEU A 159 14.37 -6.07 5.58
N LEU A 160 14.71 -5.37 6.67
CA LEU A 160 16.04 -4.85 6.95
C LEU A 160 16.75 -5.66 8.05
N ASP A 161 16.48 -6.97 8.13
CA ASP A 161 17.25 -7.89 8.99
C ASP A 161 18.72 -7.89 8.52
N ASP A 162 19.62 -7.55 9.44
CA ASP A 162 21.07 -7.43 9.21
C ASP A 162 21.71 -8.65 8.52
N ARG A 163 21.13 -9.85 8.61
CA ARG A 163 21.68 -11.07 8.00
C ARG A 163 21.43 -11.15 6.49
N ALA A 164 20.32 -10.60 6.02
CA ALA A 164 19.90 -10.69 4.61
C ALA A 164 18.90 -9.55 4.28
N PRO A 165 19.35 -8.29 4.29
CA PRO A 165 18.46 -7.16 4.07
C PRO A 165 17.94 -7.14 2.62
N GLN A 166 16.63 -6.98 2.49
CA GLN A 166 15.88 -6.87 1.23
C GLN A 166 15.75 -5.40 0.82
N PHE A 167 16.89 -4.73 0.58
CA PHE A 167 16.93 -3.31 0.25
C PHE A 167 16.05 -2.95 -0.96
N ASP A 168 16.01 -3.78 -1.99
CA ASP A 168 15.23 -3.49 -3.20
C ASP A 168 13.71 -3.46 -2.93
N GLU A 169 13.22 -4.33 -2.04
CA GLU A 169 11.80 -4.33 -1.66
C GLU A 169 11.44 -3.08 -0.86
N VAL A 170 12.30 -2.69 0.10
CA VAL A 170 12.10 -1.44 0.85
C VAL A 170 12.17 -0.23 -0.08
N LYS A 171 13.12 -0.22 -1.02
CA LYS A 171 13.25 0.86 -2.01
C LYS A 171 11.98 1.01 -2.85
N LYS A 172 11.41 -0.09 -3.36
CA LYS A 172 10.14 -0.05 -4.13
C LYS A 172 9.02 0.59 -3.31
N MET A 173 8.95 0.33 -2.01
CA MET A 173 7.95 0.92 -1.12
C MET A 173 8.20 2.42 -0.89
N ILE A 174 9.46 2.83 -0.74
CA ILE A 174 9.85 4.25 -0.63
C ILE A 174 9.56 5.00 -1.92
N ASP A 175 9.88 4.43 -3.08
CA ASP A 175 9.63 5.05 -4.39
C ASP A 175 8.13 5.31 -4.59
N LYS A 176 7.26 4.41 -4.14
CA LYS A 176 5.80 4.65 -4.13
C LYS A 176 5.42 5.84 -3.25
N GLN A 177 6.04 5.99 -2.08
CA GLN A 177 5.78 7.13 -1.19
C GLN A 177 6.22 8.44 -1.81
N ILE A 178 7.33 8.45 -2.54
CA ILE A 178 7.75 9.63 -3.32
C ILE A 178 6.63 10.02 -4.27
N VAL A 179 6.16 9.10 -5.13
CA VAL A 179 5.07 9.37 -6.09
C VAL A 179 3.81 9.87 -5.39
N TYR A 180 3.37 9.20 -4.33
CA TYR A 180 2.17 9.63 -3.59
C TYR A 180 2.31 11.04 -3.03
N SER A 181 3.46 11.37 -2.45
CA SER A 181 3.71 12.68 -1.84
C SER A 181 3.82 13.79 -2.88
N THR A 182 4.50 13.54 -4.01
CA THR A 182 4.69 14.54 -5.07
C THR A 182 3.40 14.80 -5.82
N ASP A 183 2.64 13.76 -6.17
CA ASP A 183 1.36 13.91 -6.87
C ASP A 183 0.34 14.65 -5.99
N LEU A 184 0.32 14.34 -4.69
CA LEU A 184 -0.55 15.02 -3.74
C LEU A 184 -0.21 16.51 -3.67
N LEU A 185 1.07 16.85 -3.48
CA LEU A 185 1.53 18.23 -3.40
C LEU A 185 1.26 19.01 -4.70
N ASP A 186 1.56 18.41 -5.85
CA ASP A 186 1.28 19.01 -7.16
C ASP A 186 -0.21 19.34 -7.33
N HIS A 187 -1.09 18.42 -6.93
CA HIS A 187 -2.53 18.65 -6.98
C HIS A 187 -3.03 19.71 -5.99
N VAL A 188 -2.33 19.92 -4.87
CA VAL A 188 -2.60 21.02 -3.95
C VAL A 188 -2.16 22.35 -4.57
N VAL A 189 -0.91 22.45 -5.05
CA VAL A 189 -0.34 23.68 -5.60
C VAL A 189 -1.10 24.14 -6.85
N LYS A 190 -1.41 23.25 -7.79
CA LYS A 190 -2.19 23.58 -8.99
C LYS A 190 -3.58 24.13 -8.68
N SER A 191 -4.20 23.65 -7.60
CA SER A 191 -5.50 24.18 -7.16
C SER A 191 -5.39 25.58 -6.56
N PHE A 192 -4.30 25.86 -5.84
CA PHE A 192 -4.02 27.19 -5.28
C PHE A 192 -3.87 28.23 -6.38
N ASP A 193 -3.05 27.95 -7.39
CA ASP A 193 -2.83 28.84 -8.52
C ASP A 193 -4.14 29.16 -9.25
N ARG A 194 -4.99 28.15 -9.44
CA ARG A 194 -6.30 28.34 -10.06
C ARG A 194 -7.22 29.20 -9.20
N GLN A 195 -7.29 28.96 -7.89
CA GLN A 195 -8.14 29.76 -6.99
C GLN A 195 -7.67 31.20 -6.89
N ASN A 196 -6.37 31.44 -6.78
CA ASN A 196 -5.82 32.80 -6.73
C ASN A 196 -6.10 33.57 -8.02
N ARG A 197 -5.91 32.96 -9.19
CA ARG A 197 -6.25 33.61 -10.47
C ARG A 197 -7.72 34.05 -10.52
N LEU A 198 -8.65 33.25 -10.01
CA LEU A 198 -10.08 33.59 -9.98
C LEU A 198 -10.43 34.70 -8.98
N ARG A 199 -9.63 34.91 -7.92
CA ARG A 199 -9.87 35.97 -6.93
C ARG A 199 -9.50 37.37 -7.44
N TYR A 200 -8.58 37.48 -8.39
CA TYR A 200 -8.07 38.76 -8.91
C TYR A 200 -8.66 39.17 -10.28
N ILE A 201 -9.66 38.44 -10.80
CA ILE A 201 -10.37 38.79 -12.05
C ILE A 201 -11.75 39.40 -11.74
N LYS A 202 -11.89 40.13 -10.62
CA LYS A 202 -13.12 40.85 -10.29
C LYS A 202 -13.00 42.33 -10.55
#